data_AF-A0AA38ZBK1-F1
#
_entry.id   AF-A0AA38ZBK1-F1
#
_cell.length_a   1.000
_cell.length_b   1.000
_cell.length_c   1.000
_cell.angle_alpha   90.00
_cell.angle_beta   90.00
_cell.angle_gamma   90.00
#
_symmetry.space_group_name_H-M   'P 1'
#
loop_
_entity.id
_entity.type
_entity.pdbx_description
1 polymer ?
#
loop_
_entity_poly.entity_id
_entity_poly.type
_entity_poly.pdbx_seq_one_letter_code
_entity_poly.pdbx_strand_id
1 'polypeptide(L)' 'MVVKVYGPDFASPKRVLVCLIEKEVEFETVPIDILKGQNKDPEFLKLQPFGVVPVIQDGDYTLFGNFQ' A
#
# COMPACT_ATOMS: atom_id res chain seq x y z
N MET A 1 -0.54 -12.51 -11.49
CA MET A 1 0.17 -11.77 -10.43
C MET A 1 -0.90 -11.25 -9.50
N VAL A 2 -0.70 -11.31 -8.18
CA VAL A 2 -1.71 -10.92 -7.18
C VAL A 2 -1.45 -9.48 -6.74
N VAL A 3 -2.51 -8.67 -6.62
CA VAL A 3 -2.42 -7.27 -6.20
C VAL A 3 -1.90 -7.22 -4.75
N LYS A 4 -0.94 -6.34 -4.46
CA LYS A 4 -0.40 -6.12 -3.12
C LYS A 4 -0.80 -4.76 -2.58
N VAL A 5 -1.30 -4.73 -1.34
CA VAL A 5 -1.63 -3.49 -0.63
C VAL A 5 -0.78 -3.34 0.62
N TYR A 6 -0.01 -2.26 0.70
CA TYR A 6 0.92 -1.99 1.80
C TYR A 6 0.26 -1.20 2.94
N GLY A 7 0.48 -1.65 4.18
CA GLY A 7 0.01 -1.01 5.42
C GLY A 7 -1.45 -1.28 5.80
N PRO A 8 -1.96 -2.53 5.75
CA PRO A 8 -3.39 -2.83 5.97
C PRO A 8 -3.98 -2.33 7.29
N ASP A 9 -3.14 -2.17 8.32
CA ASP A 9 -3.56 -1.80 9.68
C ASP A 9 -3.96 -0.32 9.81
N PHE A 10 -3.62 0.52 8.84
CA PHE A 10 -3.87 1.96 8.87
C PHE A 10 -5.18 2.37 8.19
N ALA A 11 -5.69 3.56 8.50
CA ALA A 11 -6.99 4.02 8.02
C ALA A 11 -7.05 4.23 6.50
N SER A 12 -6.04 4.88 5.91
CA SER A 12 -6.04 5.18 4.46
C SER A 12 -6.04 3.92 3.58
N PRO A 13 -5.21 2.89 3.86
CA PRO A 13 -5.22 1.63 3.09
C PRO A 13 -6.55 0.88 3.14
N LYS A 14 -7.33 0.98 4.22
CA LYS A 14 -8.66 0.31 4.31
C LYS A 14 -9.64 0.73 3.22
N ARG A 15 -9.51 1.95 2.67
CA ARG A 15 -10.32 2.41 1.51
C ARG A 15 -10.01 1.60 0.24
N VAL A 16 -8.76 1.19 0.08
CA VAL A 16 -8.35 0.31 -1.02
C VAL A 16 -8.85 -1.11 -0.75
N LEU A 17 -8.66 -1.61 0.47
CA LEU A 17 -9.08 -2.96 0.84
C LEU A 17 -10.58 -3.18 0.64
N VAL A 18 -11.43 -2.26 1.10
CA VAL A 18 -12.89 -2.38 0.91
C VAL A 18 -13.27 -2.39 -0.57
N CYS A 19 -12.63 -1.56 -1.40
CA CYS A 19 -12.88 -1.54 -2.84
C CYS A 19 -12.49 -2.86 -3.50
N LEU A 20 -11.33 -3.43 -3.15
CA LEU A 20 -10.89 -4.72 -3.69
C LEU A 20 -11.81 -5.87 -3.27
N ILE A 21 -12.25 -5.87 -2.00
CA ILE A 21 -13.22 -6.85 -1.47
C ILE A 21 -14.55 -6.73 -2.21
N GLU A 22 -15.11 -5.52 -2.35
CA GLU A 22 -16.38 -5.28 -3.05
C GLU A 22 -16.33 -5.66 -4.54
N LYS A 23 -15.15 -5.63 -5.15
CA LYS A 23 -14.92 -6.04 -6.54
C LYS A 23 -14.49 -7.49 -6.69
N GLU A 24 -14.44 -8.25 -5.59
CA GLU A 24 -14.00 -9.65 -5.58
C GLU A 24 -12.62 -9.85 -6.23
N VAL A 25 -11.73 -8.87 -6.09
CA VAL A 25 -10.35 -8.94 -6.59
C VAL A 25 -9.50 -9.69 -5.58
N GLU A 26 -8.73 -10.68 -6.01
CA GLU A 26 -7.74 -11.35 -5.17
C GLU A 26 -6.56 -10.42 -4.89
N PHE A 27 -6.21 -10.24 -3.61
CA PHE A 27 -5.10 -9.42 -3.18
C PHE A 27 -4.40 -9.99 -1.95
N GLU A 28 -3.14 -9.58 -1.77
CA GLU A 28 -2.33 -9.78 -0.59
C GLU A 28 -2.13 -8.45 0.14
N THR A 29 -1.91 -8.52 1.45
CA THR A 29 -1.55 -7.35 2.24
C THR A 29 -0.11 -7.47 2.76
N VAL A 30 0.60 -6.34 2.76
CA VAL A 30 1.99 -6.27 3.23
C VAL A 30 2.03 -5.32 4.44
N PRO A 31 2.24 -5.83 5.67
CA PRO A 31 2.38 -5.01 6.86
C PRO A 31 3.56 -4.03 6.73
N ILE A 32 3.38 -2.80 7.22
CA ILE A 32 4.43 -1.78 7.32
C ILE A 32 4.37 -1.19 8.72
N ASP A 33 5.44 -1.36 9.50
CA ASP A 33 5.54 -0.81 10.84
C ASP A 33 5.99 0.66 10.78
N ILE A 34 5.01 1.56 10.72
CA ILE A 34 5.23 3.01 10.69
C ILE A 34 5.82 3.50 12.02
N LEU A 35 5.53 2.83 13.15
CA LEU A 35 6.07 3.22 14.45
C LEU A 35 7.58 2.95 14.53
N LYS A 36 8.06 1.91 13.85
CA LYS A 36 9.49 1.65 13.66
C LYS A 36 10.10 2.40 12.47
N GLY A 37 9.31 3.20 11.76
CA GLY A 37 9.79 4.01 10.63
C GLY A 37 10.03 3.23 9.33
N GLN A 38 9.48 2.02 9.17
CA GLN A 38 9.70 1.20 7.96
C GLN A 38 9.22 1.88 6.66
N ASN A 39 8.24 2.79 6.76
CA ASN A 39 7.78 3.62 5.66
C ASN A 39 8.83 4.65 5.18
N LYS A 40 9.96 4.79 5.88
CA LYS A 40 11.10 5.64 5.50
C LYS A 40 12.30 4.83 5.01
N ASP A 41 12.21 3.50 5.03
CA ASP A 41 13.26 2.65 4.49
C ASP A 41 13.44 2.91 2.99
N PRO A 42 14.69 2.92 2.47
CA PRO A 42 14.95 3.19 1.06
C PRO A 42 14.17 2.29 0.10
N GLU A 43 13.97 1.01 0.46
CA GLU A 43 13.18 0.08 -0.37
C GLU A 43 11.70 0.46 -0.43
N PHE A 44 11.12 0.94 0.67
CA PHE A 44 9.74 1.43 0.67
C PHE A 44 9.61 2.76 -0.08
N LEU A 45 10.59 3.65 0.06
CA LEU A 45 10.61 4.95 -0.62
C LEU A 45 10.71 4.84 -2.15
N LYS A 46 11.29 3.75 -2.67
CA LYS A 46 11.24 3.43 -4.12
C LYS A 46 9.81 3.19 -4.62
N LEU A 47 8.94 2.65 -3.75
CA LEU A 47 7.54 2.40 -4.07
C LEU A 47 6.68 3.65 -3.83
N GLN A 48 6.98 4.41 -2.78
CA GLN A 48 6.24 5.60 -2.39
C GLN A 48 7.19 6.69 -1.88
N PRO A 49 7.54 7.68 -2.72
CA PRO A 49 8.54 8.69 -2.42
C PRO A 49 8.22 9.57 -1.21
N PHE A 50 6.95 9.68 -0.80
CA PHE A 50 6.56 10.47 0.37
C PHE A 50 6.64 9.68 1.69
N GLY A 51 6.86 8.36 1.63
CA GLY A 51 6.93 7.49 2.78
C GLY A 51 5.64 7.50 3.60
N VAL A 52 4.51 7.28 2.93
CA VAL A 52 3.15 7.18 3.49
C VAL A 52 2.48 5.91 2.97
N VAL A 53 1.38 5.48 3.59
CA VAL A 53 0.56 4.35 3.11
C VAL A 53 -0.84 4.87 2.70
N PRO A 54 -1.54 4.25 1.73
CA PRO A 54 -1.22 2.99 1.04
C PRO A 54 -0.20 3.10 -0.11
N VAL A 55 0.30 1.93 -0.49
CA VAL A 55 0.82 1.64 -1.83
C VAL A 55 0.04 0.44 -2.38
N ILE A 56 -0.28 0.49 -3.67
CA ILE A 56 -0.90 -0.61 -4.41
C ILE A 56 0.10 -1.04 -5.49
N GLN A 57 0.45 -2.31 -5.54
CA GLN A 57 1.33 -2.87 -6.57
C GLN A 57 0.65 -4.03 -7.28
N ASP A 58 0.62 -3.98 -8.60
CA ASP A 58 0.11 -5.03 -9.48
C ASP A 58 1.16 -5.32 -10.56
N GLY A 59 1.95 -6.37 -10.35
CA GLY A 59 3.14 -6.64 -11.16
C GLY A 59 4.12 -5.46 -11.15
N ASP A 60 4.43 -4.95 -12.34
CA ASP A 60 5.34 -3.80 -12.51
C ASP A 60 4.65 -2.44 -12.29
N TYR A 61 3.32 -2.43 -12.16
CA TYR A 61 2.55 -1.21 -11.95
C TYR A 61 2.47 -0.88 -10.45
N THR A 62 2.90 0.32 -10.08
CA THR A 62 2.85 0.82 -8.69
C THR A 62 2.03 2.11 -8.65
N LEU A 63 1.03 2.15 -7.78
CA LEU A 63 0.12 3.27 -7.60
C LEU A 63 0.09 3.71 -6.14
N PHE A 64 0.07 5.03 -5.94
CA PHE A 64 -0.16 5.66 -4.66
C PHE A 64 -0.95 6.96 -4.82
N GLY A 65 -1.63 7.39 -3.74
CA GLY A 65 -2.40 8.63 -3.75
C GLY A 65 -1.54 9.88 -3.59
N ASN A 66 -1.91 10.95 -4.28
CA ASN A 66 -1.36 12.29 -4.02
C ASN A 66 -2.09 12.91 -2.82
N PHE A 67 -1.33 13.30 -1.81
CA PHE A 67 -1.77 14.26 -0.81
C PHE A 67 -1.18 15.61 -1.24
N GLN A 68 -1.99 16.40 -1.94
CA GLN A 68 -1.67 17.79 -2.26
C GLN A 68 -2.31 18.70 -1.21
#